data_AF-A0A7X7Y171-F1
#
_entry.id   AF-A0A7X7Y171-F1
#
_cell.length_a   1.000
_cell.length_b   1.000
_cell.length_c   1.000
_cell.angle_alpha   90.00
_cell.angle_beta   90.00
_cell.angle_gamma   90.00
#
_symmetry.space_group_name_H-M   'P 1'
#
loop_
_entity.id
_entity.type
_entity.pdbx_description
1 polymer ?
#
loop_
_entity_poly.entity_id
_entity_poly.type
_entity_poly.pdbx_seq_one_letter_code
_entity_poly.pdbx_strand_id
1 'polypeptide(L)'
;IAGVSTIGKWSRKEDINYKQALCAIGQVELMDSYRKIFSNYGIHVAQILLTKEDFESEARTLNIRNTLFTLLDEGVLPIINENDTVCVEEIKIGDNDVLAARTAALWAADILILLSDIEGIYDKNPVTNEDAKLIEVVDDAYELEKNISIGEKSSFGTGGVATKIKAAKIVNPYGTSLIVAKGKEKDMILKLKEGRGKGTLFKGKN
;
A
#
# COMPACT_ATOMS: atom_id res chain seq x y z
N ILE A 1 -5.45 -5.60 -12.78
CA ILE A 1 -4.12 -5.88 -13.36
C ILE A 1 -4.07 -5.20 -14.71
N ALA A 2 -3.18 -4.23 -14.90
CA ALA A 2 -3.08 -3.47 -16.16
C ALA A 2 -2.90 -4.40 -17.39
N GLY A 3 -2.12 -5.48 -17.27
CA GLY A 3 -1.91 -6.43 -18.36
C GLY A 3 -3.15 -7.21 -18.84
N VAL A 4 -4.28 -7.19 -18.10
CA VAL A 4 -5.52 -7.88 -18.53
C VAL A 4 -6.21 -7.14 -19.67
N SER A 5 -6.09 -5.81 -19.78
CA SER A 5 -6.65 -5.07 -20.93
C SER A 5 -5.92 -5.37 -22.24
N THR A 6 -4.73 -5.93 -22.17
CA THR A 6 -3.81 -6.04 -23.29
C THR A 6 -3.95 -7.37 -24.04
N ILE A 7 -4.68 -8.36 -23.48
CA ILE A 7 -4.57 -9.76 -23.95
C ILE A 7 -5.92 -10.48 -24.00
N GLY A 8 -6.61 -10.38 -25.14
CA GLY A 8 -7.88 -11.06 -25.41
C GLY A 8 -7.80 -12.55 -25.81
N LYS A 9 -6.64 -13.23 -25.68
CA LYS A 9 -6.40 -14.53 -26.36
C LYS A 9 -5.82 -15.71 -25.56
N TRP A 10 -5.52 -15.56 -24.27
CA TRP A 10 -4.80 -16.63 -23.55
C TRP A 10 -5.75 -17.54 -22.74
N SER A 11 -5.53 -18.85 -22.82
CA SER A 11 -6.50 -19.90 -22.48
C SER A 11 -6.38 -20.46 -21.05
N ARG A 12 -5.32 -20.13 -20.30
CA ARG A 12 -5.05 -20.69 -18.95
C ARG A 12 -5.03 -19.60 -17.87
N LYS A 13 -6.19 -18.99 -17.63
CA LYS A 13 -6.34 -17.80 -16.77
C LYS A 13 -6.05 -18.02 -15.28
N GLU A 14 -6.07 -19.26 -14.80
CA GLU A 14 -5.91 -19.60 -13.38
C GLU A 14 -4.50 -20.07 -13.01
N ASP A 15 -3.61 -20.26 -13.99
CA ASP A 15 -2.23 -20.69 -13.76
C ASP A 15 -1.40 -19.56 -13.10
N ILE A 16 -0.60 -19.90 -12.09
CA ILE A 16 0.30 -18.93 -11.43
C ILE A 16 1.26 -18.31 -12.45
N ASN A 17 1.79 -19.11 -13.38
CA ASN A 17 2.69 -18.65 -14.43
C ASN A 17 1.99 -17.62 -15.34
N TYR A 18 0.68 -17.81 -15.57
CA TYR A 18 -0.13 -16.88 -16.34
C TYR A 18 -0.32 -15.55 -15.62
N LYS A 19 -0.61 -15.58 -14.32
CA LYS A 19 -0.75 -14.36 -13.52
C LYS A 19 0.57 -13.58 -13.43
N GLN A 20 1.68 -14.27 -13.22
CA GLN A 20 3.01 -13.66 -13.20
C GLN A 20 3.35 -12.99 -14.54
N ALA A 21 3.06 -13.65 -15.67
CA ALA A 21 3.24 -13.06 -17.00
C ALA A 21 2.37 -11.80 -17.21
N LEU A 22 1.11 -11.82 -16.74
CA LEU A 22 0.25 -10.64 -16.79
C LEU A 22 0.73 -9.50 -15.90
N CYS A 23 1.27 -9.80 -14.71
CA CYS A 23 1.88 -8.79 -13.84
C CYS A 23 3.10 -8.17 -14.52
N ALA A 24 3.98 -8.98 -15.14
CA ALA A 24 5.13 -8.48 -15.87
C ALA A 24 4.75 -7.51 -17.01
N ILE A 25 3.71 -7.85 -17.79
CA ILE A 25 3.19 -6.97 -18.84
C ILE A 25 2.56 -5.70 -18.24
N GLY A 26 1.71 -5.86 -17.23
CA GLY A 26 1.03 -4.76 -16.58
C GLY A 26 1.97 -3.79 -15.87
N GLN A 27 3.11 -4.26 -15.37
CA GLN A 27 4.11 -3.43 -14.71
C GLN A 27 4.73 -2.41 -15.67
N VAL A 28 4.97 -2.79 -16.93
CA VAL A 28 5.46 -1.86 -17.97
C VAL A 28 4.43 -0.75 -18.23
N GLU A 29 3.16 -1.11 -18.36
CA GLU A 29 2.07 -0.16 -18.61
C GLU A 29 1.83 0.78 -17.42
N LEU A 30 1.95 0.25 -16.20
CA LEU A 30 1.85 1.02 -14.96
C LEU A 30 2.96 2.08 -14.90
N MET A 31 4.21 1.69 -15.16
CA MET A 31 5.33 2.62 -15.15
C MET A 31 5.25 3.67 -16.26
N ASP A 32 4.81 3.29 -17.46
CA ASP A 32 4.61 4.26 -18.54
C ASP A 32 3.54 5.30 -18.18
N SER A 33 2.48 4.87 -17.49
CA SER A 33 1.44 5.77 -16.98
C SER A 33 1.99 6.77 -15.95
N TYR A 34 2.74 6.28 -14.95
CA TYR A 34 3.41 7.15 -13.98
C TYR A 34 4.39 8.12 -14.64
N ARG A 35 5.23 7.62 -15.55
CA ARG A 35 6.20 8.43 -16.30
C ARG A 35 5.53 9.55 -17.06
N LYS A 36 4.45 9.26 -17.79
CA LYS A 36 3.69 10.26 -18.56
C LYS A 36 3.03 11.34 -17.67
N ILE A 37 2.51 10.93 -16.52
CA ILE A 37 1.87 11.87 -15.58
C ILE A 37 2.93 12.80 -14.97
N PHE A 38 4.01 12.23 -14.43
CA PHE A 38 5.05 12.99 -13.73
C PHE A 38 5.96 13.80 -14.66
N SER A 39 6.13 13.38 -15.92
CA SER A 39 6.89 14.17 -16.91
C SER A 39 6.29 15.54 -17.17
N ASN A 40 4.96 15.70 -17.04
CA ASN A 40 4.29 16.99 -17.18
C ASN A 40 4.69 17.98 -16.08
N TYR A 41 5.26 17.49 -14.98
CA TYR A 41 5.75 18.28 -13.85
C TYR A 41 7.29 18.33 -13.80
N GLY A 42 7.99 17.82 -14.83
CA GLY A 42 9.45 17.74 -14.85
C GLY A 42 10.05 16.76 -13.84
N ILE A 43 9.25 15.82 -13.32
CA ILE A 43 9.68 14.84 -12.32
C ILE A 43 10.01 13.52 -13.03
N HIS A 44 11.23 13.04 -12.84
CA HIS A 44 11.63 11.70 -13.27
C HIS A 44 11.14 10.65 -12.25
N VAL A 45 10.77 9.47 -12.74
CA VAL A 45 10.37 8.33 -11.90
C VAL A 45 11.38 7.19 -12.02
N ALA A 46 11.60 6.46 -10.94
CA ALA A 46 12.43 5.26 -10.91
C ALA A 46 11.62 4.06 -10.43
N GLN A 47 11.67 2.95 -11.16
CA GLN A 47 11.01 1.71 -10.75
C GLN A 47 11.87 0.95 -9.74
N ILE A 48 11.25 0.49 -8.66
CA ILE A 48 11.84 -0.46 -7.72
C ILE A 48 10.85 -1.62 -7.52
N LEU A 49 11.32 -2.85 -7.72
CA LEU A 49 10.53 -4.07 -7.51
C LEU A 49 11.15 -4.86 -6.37
N LEU A 50 10.36 -5.16 -5.33
CA LEU A 50 10.83 -5.83 -4.12
C LEU A 50 9.99 -7.07 -3.83
N THR A 51 10.58 -8.05 -3.16
CA THR A 51 9.84 -9.16 -2.56
C THR A 51 9.84 -9.06 -1.03
N LYS A 52 9.05 -9.89 -0.38
CA LYS A 52 9.02 -10.00 1.08
C LYS A 52 10.39 -10.40 1.65
N GLU A 53 11.10 -11.30 0.98
CA GLU A 53 12.41 -11.82 1.37
C GLU A 53 13.51 -10.75 1.30
N ASP A 54 13.34 -9.72 0.47
CA ASP A 54 14.30 -8.62 0.40
C ASP A 54 14.41 -7.84 1.72
N PHE A 55 13.37 -7.88 2.55
CA PHE A 55 13.35 -7.27 3.88
C PHE A 55 13.88 -8.18 4.99
N GLU A 56 14.21 -9.43 4.68
CA GLU A 56 14.74 -10.41 5.65
C GLU A 56 16.27 -10.44 5.68
N SER A 57 16.92 -9.77 4.71
CA SER A 57 18.38 -9.65 4.63
C SER A 57 18.84 -8.23 4.99
N GLU A 58 19.72 -8.11 5.98
CA GLU A 58 20.33 -6.83 6.37
C GLU A 58 21.08 -6.16 5.21
N ALA A 59 21.80 -6.94 4.40
CA ALA A 59 22.53 -6.41 3.24
C ALA A 59 21.57 -5.87 2.17
N ARG A 60 20.47 -6.59 1.88
CA ARG A 60 19.49 -6.15 0.87
C ARG A 60 18.72 -4.92 1.35
N THR A 61 18.27 -4.91 2.60
CA THR A 61 17.59 -3.75 3.20
C THR A 61 18.47 -2.50 3.17
N LEU A 62 19.76 -2.61 3.49
CA LEU A 62 20.70 -1.49 3.38
C LEU A 62 20.81 -0.97 1.94
N ASN A 63 20.91 -1.87 0.95
CA ASN A 63 20.97 -1.48 -0.46
C ASN A 63 19.69 -0.79 -0.94
N ILE A 64 18.52 -1.30 -0.54
CA ILE A 64 17.23 -0.68 -0.85
C ILE A 64 17.19 0.73 -0.25
N ARG A 65 17.54 0.87 1.03
CA ARG A 65 17.57 2.16 1.72
C ARG A 65 18.49 3.14 0.98
N ASN A 66 19.74 2.77 0.72
CA ASN A 66 20.71 3.63 0.04
C ASN A 66 20.22 4.07 -1.36
N THR A 67 19.57 3.16 -2.09
CA THR A 67 18.99 3.47 -3.40
C THR A 67 17.86 4.49 -3.28
N LEU A 68 16.96 4.32 -2.31
CA LEU A 68 15.87 5.28 -2.07
C LEU A 68 16.39 6.68 -1.73
N PHE A 69 17.42 6.76 -0.87
CA PHE A 69 18.01 8.05 -0.48
C PHE A 69 18.65 8.72 -1.70
N THR A 70 19.47 7.99 -2.46
CA THR A 70 20.15 8.51 -3.65
C THR A 70 19.16 9.01 -4.69
N LEU A 71 18.07 8.27 -4.96
CA LEU A 71 17.05 8.69 -5.93
C LEU A 71 16.38 10.01 -5.51
N LEU A 72 16.01 10.13 -4.25
CA LEU A 72 15.35 11.34 -3.75
C LEU A 72 16.31 12.54 -3.69
N ASP A 73 17.57 12.33 -3.33
CA ASP A 73 18.61 13.36 -3.37
C ASP A 73 18.83 13.91 -4.79
N GLU A 74 18.69 13.05 -5.80
CA GLU A 74 18.77 13.41 -7.23
C GLU A 74 17.43 13.92 -7.80
N GLY A 75 16.40 14.13 -6.96
CA GLY A 75 15.09 14.64 -7.39
C GLY A 75 14.25 13.64 -8.21
N VAL A 76 14.55 12.35 -8.12
CA VAL A 76 13.84 11.26 -8.81
C VAL A 76 12.84 10.62 -7.85
N LEU A 77 11.58 10.48 -8.30
CA LEU A 77 10.51 9.87 -7.52
C LEU A 77 10.53 8.33 -7.61
N PRO A 78 10.78 7.60 -6.51
CA PRO A 78 10.71 6.14 -6.52
C PRO A 78 9.26 5.66 -6.60
N ILE A 79 8.98 4.74 -7.52
CA ILE A 79 7.72 4.00 -7.63
C ILE A 79 8.02 2.55 -7.29
N ILE A 80 7.54 2.12 -6.12
CA ILE A 80 7.83 0.80 -5.54
C ILE A 80 6.62 -0.09 -5.74
N ASN A 81 6.85 -1.32 -6.20
CA ASN A 81 5.83 -2.35 -6.29
C ASN A 81 6.41 -3.72 -5.94
N GLU A 82 5.56 -4.70 -5.72
CA GLU A 82 5.98 -6.09 -5.53
C GLU A 82 6.55 -6.69 -6.82
N ASN A 83 7.58 -7.52 -6.71
CA ASN A 83 8.15 -8.27 -7.82
C ASN A 83 7.37 -9.57 -8.08
N ASP A 84 6.14 -9.43 -8.56
CA ASP A 84 5.21 -10.54 -8.78
C ASP A 84 5.77 -11.66 -9.67
N THR A 85 6.73 -11.37 -10.56
CA THR A 85 7.30 -12.37 -11.48
C THR A 85 8.13 -13.45 -10.76
N VAL A 86 8.65 -13.15 -9.57
CA VAL A 86 9.48 -14.09 -8.80
C VAL A 86 8.84 -14.50 -7.46
N CYS A 87 7.76 -13.83 -7.05
CA CYS A 87 6.98 -14.23 -5.88
C CYS A 87 6.24 -15.55 -6.16
N VAL A 88 6.52 -16.56 -5.32
CA VAL A 88 5.93 -17.92 -5.41
C VAL A 88 4.72 -18.08 -4.50
N GLU A 89 4.61 -17.25 -3.45
CA GLU A 89 3.38 -17.13 -2.66
C GLU A 89 2.29 -16.52 -3.57
N GLU A 90 1.06 -17.05 -3.51
CA GLU A 90 -0.06 -16.58 -4.32
C GLU A 90 -0.13 -15.05 -4.31
N ILE A 91 -0.21 -14.42 -5.49
CA ILE A 91 -0.41 -12.97 -5.66
C ILE A 91 -1.63 -12.54 -4.83
N LYS A 92 -1.40 -12.08 -3.59
CA LYS A 92 -2.45 -11.75 -2.63
C LYS A 92 -2.64 -10.24 -2.62
N ILE A 93 -3.83 -9.83 -3.01
CA ILE A 93 -4.29 -8.46 -2.86
C ILE A 93 -4.24 -8.11 -1.36
N GLY A 94 -3.42 -7.13 -0.99
CA GLY A 94 -3.19 -6.71 0.41
C GLY A 94 -1.72 -6.74 0.84
N ASP A 95 -0.84 -7.40 0.08
CA ASP A 95 0.60 -7.41 0.38
C ASP A 95 1.24 -6.04 0.21
N ASN A 96 0.72 -5.20 -0.69
CA ASN A 96 1.22 -3.84 -0.85
C ASN A 96 1.00 -2.93 0.38
N ASP A 97 0.03 -3.20 1.26
CA ASP A 97 -0.09 -2.49 2.55
C ASP A 97 1.13 -2.81 3.44
N VAL A 98 1.54 -4.08 3.48
CA VAL A 98 2.69 -4.56 4.24
C VAL A 98 4.01 -4.15 3.59
N LEU A 99 4.10 -4.19 2.25
CA LEU A 99 5.25 -3.69 1.51
C LEU A 99 5.47 -2.21 1.80
N ALA A 100 4.42 -1.39 1.67
CA ALA A 100 4.49 0.03 1.96
C ALA A 100 4.90 0.30 3.41
N ALA A 101 4.37 -0.48 4.36
CA ALA A 101 4.77 -0.42 5.76
C ALA A 101 6.26 -0.75 5.98
N ARG A 102 6.75 -1.84 5.41
CA ARG A 102 8.17 -2.24 5.53
C ARG A 102 9.09 -1.21 4.89
N THR A 103 8.72 -0.70 3.72
CA THR A 103 9.46 0.37 3.04
C THR A 103 9.47 1.65 3.87
N ALA A 104 8.34 2.07 4.43
CA ALA A 104 8.25 3.26 5.27
C ALA A 104 9.10 3.13 6.54
N ALA A 105 9.07 1.96 7.19
CA ALA A 105 9.93 1.66 8.34
C ALA A 105 11.42 1.68 7.97
N LEU A 106 11.79 1.10 6.82
CA LEU A 106 13.17 1.09 6.31
C LEU A 106 13.68 2.51 6.01
N TRP A 107 12.80 3.36 5.47
CA TRP A 107 13.05 4.77 5.18
C TRP A 107 13.10 5.63 6.46
N ALA A 108 12.52 5.16 7.57
CA ALA A 108 12.19 5.96 8.74
C ALA A 108 11.26 7.15 8.37
N ALA A 109 10.18 6.87 7.66
CA ALA A 109 9.19 7.87 7.26
C ALA A 109 8.49 8.47 8.49
N ASP A 110 8.19 9.77 8.45
CA ASP A 110 7.32 10.38 9.46
C ASP A 110 5.88 9.85 9.36
N ILE A 111 5.42 9.61 8.13
CA ILE A 111 4.05 9.22 7.84
C ILE A 111 3.94 8.26 6.65
N LEU A 112 3.07 7.26 6.80
CA LEU A 112 2.60 6.38 5.73
C LEU A 112 1.11 6.65 5.46
N ILE A 113 0.75 6.94 4.21
CA ILE A 113 -0.65 7.16 3.81
C ILE A 113 -1.11 6.01 2.91
N LEU A 114 -2.09 5.24 3.38
CA LEU A 114 -2.76 4.18 2.63
C LEU A 114 -4.06 4.73 2.03
N LEU A 115 -4.04 4.95 0.71
CA LEU A 115 -5.20 5.39 -0.07
C LEU A 115 -6.02 4.17 -0.53
N SER A 116 -7.18 3.95 0.09
CA SER A 116 -8.05 2.77 -0.11
C SER A 116 -9.39 3.14 -0.76
N ASP A 117 -10.19 2.13 -1.08
CA ASP A 117 -11.62 2.23 -1.39
C ASP A 117 -12.51 2.64 -0.20
N ILE A 118 -12.10 2.31 1.03
CA ILE A 118 -12.77 2.71 2.28
C ILE A 118 -12.36 4.11 2.75
N GLU A 119 -13.24 4.78 3.50
CA GLU A 119 -12.95 6.10 4.10
C GLU A 119 -11.95 6.03 5.25
N GLY A 120 -11.89 4.88 5.93
CA GLY A 120 -11.01 4.59 7.05
C GLY A 120 -11.48 3.32 7.74
N ILE A 121 -11.06 3.11 8.98
CA ILE A 121 -11.45 1.96 9.80
C ILE A 121 -12.70 2.31 10.61
N TYR A 122 -13.71 1.46 10.54
CA TYR A 122 -14.95 1.61 11.32
C TYR A 122 -14.95 0.64 12.50
N ASP A 123 -15.68 0.98 13.57
CA ASP A 123 -15.87 0.12 14.74
C ASP A 123 -16.55 -1.22 14.43
N LYS A 124 -17.37 -1.24 13.38
CA LYS A 124 -18.03 -2.42 12.81
C LYS A 124 -18.22 -2.23 11.30
N ASN A 125 -18.63 -3.28 10.59
CA ASN A 125 -18.80 -3.21 9.14
C ASN A 125 -19.91 -2.20 8.75
N PRO A 126 -19.59 -1.10 8.04
CA PRO A 126 -20.56 -0.05 7.69
C PRO A 126 -21.54 -0.48 6.59
N VAL A 127 -21.28 -1.58 5.88
CA VAL A 127 -22.20 -2.14 4.87
C VAL A 127 -23.37 -2.86 5.54
N THR A 128 -23.13 -3.50 6.69
CA THR A 128 -24.14 -4.31 7.39
C THR A 128 -24.71 -3.63 8.63
N ASN A 129 -24.14 -2.51 9.07
CA ASN A 129 -24.57 -1.80 10.27
C ASN A 129 -24.66 -0.30 9.96
N GLU A 130 -25.87 0.26 10.02
CA GLU A 130 -26.11 1.68 9.77
C GLU A 130 -25.53 2.58 10.87
N ASP A 131 -25.30 2.05 12.07
CA ASP A 131 -24.74 2.77 13.21
C ASP A 131 -23.20 2.67 13.30
N ALA A 132 -22.55 2.15 12.26
CA ALA A 132 -21.09 2.07 12.20
C ALA A 132 -20.44 3.46 12.24
N LYS A 133 -19.41 3.60 13.08
CA LYS A 133 -18.69 4.86 13.30
C LYS A 133 -17.26 4.76 12.83
N LEU A 134 -16.82 5.79 12.11
CA LEU A 134 -15.42 5.94 11.71
C LEU A 134 -14.56 6.14 12.97
N ILE A 135 -13.51 5.36 13.09
CA ILE A 135 -12.49 5.51 14.12
C ILE A 135 -11.48 6.52 13.57
N GLU A 136 -11.51 7.75 14.06
CA GLU A 136 -10.64 8.82 13.53
C GLU A 136 -9.19 8.66 14.00
N VAL A 137 -8.98 8.15 15.21
CA VAL A 137 -7.67 8.03 15.84
C VAL A 137 -7.53 6.67 16.54
N VAL A 138 -6.37 6.04 16.36
CA VAL A 138 -6.00 4.77 16.97
C VAL A 138 -4.65 4.95 17.65
N ASP A 139 -4.63 4.83 18.99
CA ASP A 139 -3.40 4.92 19.77
C ASP A 139 -2.63 3.57 19.81
N ASP A 140 -3.36 2.44 19.78
CA ASP A 140 -2.76 1.11 19.74
C ASP A 140 -3.46 0.18 18.72
N ALA A 141 -2.73 -0.16 17.66
CA ALA A 141 -3.21 -1.05 16.60
C ALA A 141 -3.48 -2.50 17.08
N TYR A 142 -2.80 -2.97 18.14
CA TYR A 142 -3.04 -4.28 18.74
C TYR A 142 -4.32 -4.30 19.57
N GLU A 143 -4.62 -3.22 20.26
CA GLU A 143 -5.88 -3.07 20.99
C GLU A 143 -7.06 -3.00 20.03
N LEU A 144 -6.94 -2.18 18.98
CA LEU A 144 -7.98 -2.07 17.95
C LEU A 144 -8.33 -3.43 17.35
N GLU A 145 -7.33 -4.23 16.97
CA GLU A 145 -7.57 -5.55 16.37
C GLU A 145 -8.38 -6.49 17.27
N LYS A 146 -8.19 -6.42 18.59
CA LYS A 146 -8.92 -7.26 19.55
C LYS A 146 -10.38 -6.84 19.71
N ASN A 147 -10.66 -5.55 19.54
CA ASN A 147 -11.96 -4.96 19.83
C ASN A 147 -12.85 -4.78 18.59
N ILE A 148 -12.26 -4.71 17.41
CA ILE A 148 -13.00 -4.53 16.16
C ILE A 148 -13.66 -5.83 15.73
N SER A 149 -14.99 -5.79 15.57
CA SER A 149 -15.72 -6.89 14.95
C SER A 149 -15.53 -6.82 13.43
N ILE A 150 -14.42 -7.35 12.96
CA ILE A 150 -14.20 -7.57 11.52
C ILE A 150 -15.17 -8.68 11.13
N GLY A 151 -16.39 -8.31 10.73
CA GLY A 151 -17.36 -9.25 10.18
C GLY A 151 -16.71 -10.10 9.08
N GLU A 152 -17.20 -11.33 8.89
CA GLU A 152 -16.68 -12.24 7.87
C GLU A 152 -16.50 -11.52 6.55
N LYS A 153 -15.26 -11.53 6.04
CA LYS A 153 -14.80 -11.13 4.70
C LYS A 153 -15.87 -10.32 3.95
N SER A 154 -15.85 -8.99 4.10
CA SER A 154 -16.58 -8.13 3.18
C SER A 154 -16.26 -8.59 1.75
N SER A 155 -17.28 -8.97 1.00
CA SER A 155 -17.20 -9.59 -0.33
C SER A 155 -16.55 -8.71 -1.41
N PHE A 156 -16.05 -7.53 -1.02
CA PHE A 156 -15.19 -6.65 -1.79
C PHE A 156 -13.89 -6.39 -1.01
N GLY A 157 -12.78 -6.99 -1.48
CA GLY A 157 -11.41 -6.69 -1.02
C GLY A 157 -10.80 -7.77 -0.12
N THR A 158 -9.95 -8.62 -0.70
CA THR A 158 -9.22 -9.70 0.00
C THR A 158 -8.02 -9.22 0.83
N GLY A 159 -7.70 -7.92 0.81
CA GLY A 159 -6.68 -7.23 1.62
C GLY A 159 -7.28 -6.12 2.50
N GLY A 160 -8.30 -6.47 3.28
CA GLY A 160 -9.21 -5.53 3.95
C GLY A 160 -8.64 -4.73 5.12
N VAL A 161 -9.45 -4.55 6.17
CA VAL A 161 -9.07 -3.82 7.39
C VAL A 161 -7.89 -4.48 8.12
N ALA A 162 -7.80 -5.81 8.08
CA ALA A 162 -6.75 -6.57 8.75
C ALA A 162 -5.33 -6.24 8.24
N THR A 163 -5.13 -6.06 6.93
CA THR A 163 -3.80 -5.73 6.38
C THR A 163 -3.38 -4.31 6.72
N LYS A 164 -4.33 -3.37 6.84
CA LYS A 164 -4.07 -1.98 7.27
C LYS A 164 -3.68 -1.92 8.75
N ILE A 165 -4.36 -2.70 9.59
CA ILE A 165 -3.97 -2.87 11.00
C ILE A 165 -2.58 -3.52 11.10
N LYS A 166 -2.30 -4.54 10.28
CA LYS A 166 -0.97 -5.18 10.22
C LYS A 166 0.12 -4.18 9.79
N ALA A 167 -0.15 -3.34 8.79
CA ALA A 167 0.74 -2.27 8.35
C ALA A 167 1.03 -1.27 9.49
N ALA A 168 -0.01 -0.86 10.22
CA ALA A 168 0.12 0.03 11.37
C ALA A 168 1.03 -0.58 12.47
N LYS A 169 0.82 -1.86 12.80
CA LYS A 169 1.67 -2.61 13.74
C LYS A 169 3.14 -2.72 13.31
N ILE A 170 3.42 -2.64 12.01
CA ILE A 170 4.79 -2.64 11.49
C ILE A 170 5.44 -1.27 11.68
N VAL A 171 4.74 -0.17 11.36
CA VAL A 171 5.37 1.16 11.29
C VAL A 171 5.28 1.94 12.61
N ASN A 172 4.18 1.81 13.36
CA ASN A 172 3.99 2.60 14.58
C ASN A 172 5.06 2.39 15.67
N PRO A 173 5.61 1.17 15.88
CA PRO A 173 6.72 0.98 16.82
C PRO A 173 7.99 1.77 16.48
N TYR A 174 8.15 2.23 15.23
CA TYR A 174 9.29 3.02 14.77
C TYR A 174 8.99 4.52 14.71
N GLY A 175 7.92 4.99 15.36
CA GLY A 175 7.53 6.41 15.38
C GLY A 175 6.78 6.89 14.13
N THR A 176 6.74 6.09 13.06
CA THR A 176 5.98 6.41 11.85
C THR A 176 4.47 6.34 12.13
N SER A 177 3.74 7.41 11.81
CA SER A 177 2.28 7.40 11.84
C SER A 177 1.69 6.81 10.56
N LEU A 178 0.52 6.19 10.63
CA LEU A 178 -0.17 5.64 9.46
C LEU A 178 -1.55 6.26 9.31
N ILE A 179 -1.91 6.73 8.12
CA ILE A 179 -3.26 7.20 7.78
C ILE A 179 -3.92 6.25 6.79
N VAL A 180 -5.14 5.81 7.07
CA VAL A 180 -6.03 5.16 6.09
C VAL A 180 -7.05 6.18 5.64
N ALA A 181 -7.16 6.39 4.33
CA ALA A 181 -8.01 7.41 3.73
C ALA A 181 -8.59 6.96 2.37
N LYS A 182 -9.67 7.60 1.92
CA LYS A 182 -10.30 7.31 0.62
C LYS A 182 -9.46 7.81 -0.56
N GLY A 183 -8.92 6.88 -1.35
CA GLY A 183 -8.06 7.19 -2.50
C GLY A 183 -8.76 7.82 -3.69
N LYS A 184 -10.07 7.60 -3.85
CA LYS A 184 -10.87 8.22 -4.94
C LYS A 184 -11.38 9.61 -4.59
N GLU A 185 -11.14 10.10 -3.37
CA GLU A 185 -11.51 11.45 -3.00
C GLU A 185 -10.55 12.46 -3.63
N LYS A 186 -11.09 13.47 -4.31
CA LYS A 186 -10.30 14.53 -4.94
C LYS A 186 -9.48 15.28 -3.89
N ASP A 187 -8.21 15.53 -4.22
CA ASP A 187 -7.25 16.29 -3.41
C ASP A 187 -7.02 15.70 -2.00
N MET A 188 -7.22 14.39 -1.83
CA MET A 188 -7.20 13.77 -0.50
C MET A 188 -5.90 14.00 0.27
N ILE A 189 -4.74 13.89 -0.38
CA ILE A 189 -3.44 14.14 0.26
C ILE A 189 -3.33 15.60 0.75
N LEU A 190 -3.81 16.57 -0.04
CA LEU A 190 -3.82 17.99 0.35
C LEU A 190 -4.79 18.23 1.51
N LYS A 191 -5.98 17.63 1.46
CA LYS A 191 -6.96 17.72 2.55
C LYS A 191 -6.43 17.14 3.85
N LEU A 192 -5.75 16.00 3.81
CA LEU A 192 -5.10 15.40 4.99
C LEU A 192 -4.03 16.33 5.56
N LYS A 193 -3.17 16.91 4.71
CA LYS A 193 -2.15 17.89 5.12
C LYS A 193 -2.75 19.10 5.84
N GLU A 194 -3.93 19.53 5.44
CA GLU A 194 -4.64 20.69 6.02
C GLU A 194 -5.56 20.32 7.20
N GLY A 195 -5.61 19.06 7.63
CA GLY A 195 -6.50 18.59 8.70
C GLY A 195 -7.98 18.56 8.32
N ARG A 196 -8.30 18.61 7.01
CA ARG A 196 -9.67 18.59 6.47
C ARG A 196 -10.06 17.24 5.85
N GLY A 197 -9.08 16.34 5.67
CA GLY A 197 -9.31 15.01 5.12
C GLY A 197 -9.88 14.08 6.18
N LYS A 198 -10.86 13.27 5.80
CA LYS A 198 -11.41 12.22 6.67
C LYS A 198 -10.59 10.94 6.55
N GLY A 199 -10.35 10.28 7.66
CA GLY A 199 -9.60 9.03 7.67
C GLY A 199 -9.39 8.51 9.08
N THR A 200 -8.60 7.45 9.17
CA THR A 200 -8.15 6.89 10.45
C THR A 200 -6.65 7.10 10.59
N LEU A 201 -6.23 7.79 11.65
CA LEU A 201 -4.84 7.97 12.03
C LEU A 201 -4.43 6.94 13.09
N PHE A 202 -3.50 6.08 12.75
CA PHE A 202 -2.75 5.26 13.70
C PHE A 202 -1.49 6.02 14.14
N LYS A 203 -1.40 6.36 15.43
CA LYS A 203 -0.29 7.15 15.94
C LYS A 203 0.99 6.33 16.04
N GLY A 204 2.08 6.90 15.55
CA GLY A 204 3.43 6.41 15.86
C GLY A 204 3.71 6.49 17.36
N LYS A 205 4.42 5.51 17.90
CA LYS A 205 4.88 5.52 19.29
C LYS A 205 6.13 6.41 19.37
N ASN A 206 6.07 7.45 20.20
CA ASN A 206 7.22 8.30 20.55
C ASN A 206 8.11 7.62 21.58
#